data_AF-A0A8S9ND12-F1
#
_entry.id   AF-A0A8S9ND12-F1
#
_cell.length_a   1.000
_cell.length_b   1.000
_cell.length_c   1.000
_cell.angle_alpha   90.00
_cell.angle_beta   90.00
_cell.angle_gamma   90.00
#
_symmetry.space_group_name_H-M   'P 1'
#
loop_
_entity.id
_entity.type
_entity.pdbx_description
1 polymer ?
#
loop_
_entity_poly.entity_id
_entity_poly.type
_entity_poly.pdbx_seq_one_letter_code
_entity_poly.pdbx_strand_id
1 'polypeptide(L)'
;MNKGDEEESSKYPFVSILSMSGGDGHKMSVYLTSSSPLSEHKAYLNQFQTDFMTFLRMRSEEMVSSGHMVLTLIGRKTLDDPLHRDCCHWLTLLSDSLCDLVFEALVSASKVSSFKVPFYDPNGEEVKEIIRN
;
A
#
# COMPACT_ATOMS: atom_id res chain seq x y z
N MET A 1 -20.74 43.88 -5.22
CA MET A 1 -21.74 43.45 -4.21
C MET A 1 -22.19 42.05 -4.59
N ASN A 2 -22.14 41.11 -3.65
CA ASN A 2 -22.16 39.65 -3.77
C ASN A 2 -23.32 38.97 -4.50
N LYS A 3 -23.01 37.76 -5.00
CA LYS A 3 -23.65 36.43 -4.76
C LYS A 3 -23.81 35.69 -6.10
N GLY A 4 -23.40 34.44 -6.30
CA GLY A 4 -22.83 33.42 -5.43
C GLY A 4 -22.81 32.14 -6.28
N ASP A 5 -21.67 31.46 -6.35
CA ASP A 5 -21.53 30.18 -7.03
C ASP A 5 -21.94 29.07 -6.05
N GLU A 6 -23.15 28.54 -6.19
CA GLU A 6 -23.55 27.28 -5.56
C GLU A 6 -23.38 26.16 -6.59
N GLU A 7 -22.33 25.36 -6.36
CA GLU A 7 -22.05 24.10 -7.04
C GLU A 7 -23.15 23.09 -6.68
N GLU A 8 -24.05 22.83 -7.63
CA GLU A 8 -25.18 21.90 -7.47
C GLU A 8 -24.65 20.46 -7.41
N SER A 9 -24.36 20.00 -6.19
CA SER A 9 -24.10 18.59 -5.89
C SER A 9 -25.34 17.76 -6.26
N SER A 10 -25.18 16.86 -7.23
CA SER A 10 -26.27 16.10 -7.82
C SER A 10 -27.06 15.28 -6.77
N LYS A 11 -28.39 15.37 -6.85
CA LYS A 11 -29.39 14.74 -5.98
C LYS A 11 -29.33 13.21 -5.84
N TYR A 12 -28.47 12.52 -6.58
CA TYR A 12 -28.42 11.06 -6.63
C TYR A 12 -27.02 10.53 -6.31
N PRO A 13 -26.83 9.80 -5.20
CA PRO A 13 -25.51 9.26 -4.81
C PRO A 13 -24.93 8.29 -5.86
N PHE A 14 -25.77 7.68 -6.70
CA PHE A 14 -25.36 6.79 -7.78
C PHE A 14 -24.56 7.51 -8.89
N VAL A 15 -24.84 8.79 -9.14
CA VAL A 15 -24.14 9.57 -10.19
C VAL A 15 -22.71 9.90 -9.76
N SER A 16 -22.48 10.17 -8.47
CA SER A 16 -21.12 10.34 -7.92
C SER A 16 -20.30 9.05 -7.99
N ILE A 17 -20.93 7.88 -7.85
CA ILE A 17 -20.27 6.57 -7.96
C ILE A 17 -19.86 6.30 -9.41
N LEU A 18 -20.70 6.63 -10.39
CA LEU A 18 -20.39 6.49 -11.82
C LEU A 18 -19.23 7.40 -12.28
N SER A 19 -19.04 8.56 -11.64
CA SER A 19 -17.87 9.43 -11.88
C SER A 19 -16.54 8.75 -11.52
N MET A 20 -16.54 7.70 -10.70
CA MET A 20 -15.34 6.90 -10.41
C MET A 20 -14.93 5.94 -11.53
N SER A 21 -15.76 5.76 -12.58
CA SER A 21 -15.53 4.78 -13.64
C SER A 21 -15.29 5.38 -15.04
N GLY A 22 -15.17 6.71 -15.19
CA GLY A 22 -15.10 7.34 -16.51
C GLY A 22 -14.16 8.53 -16.58
N GLY A 23 -12.86 8.27 -16.77
CA GLY A 23 -11.84 9.27 -17.11
C GLY A 23 -11.14 9.88 -15.89
N ASP A 24 -9.91 9.46 -15.63
CA ASP A 24 -8.95 10.04 -14.66
C ASP A 24 -9.37 10.13 -13.16
N GLY A 25 -10.26 9.25 -12.69
CA GLY A 25 -10.59 9.11 -11.27
C GLY A 25 -9.68 8.12 -10.54
N HIS A 26 -8.97 8.56 -9.51
CA HIS A 26 -8.09 7.74 -8.65
C HIS A 26 -8.66 6.34 -8.34
N LYS A 27 -8.08 5.29 -8.92
CA LYS A 27 -8.37 3.91 -8.56
C LYS A 27 -8.02 3.72 -7.07
N MET A 28 -9.03 3.41 -6.26
CA MET A 28 -8.86 3.19 -4.83
C MET A 28 -8.05 1.91 -4.61
N SER A 29 -6.83 2.05 -4.10
CA SER A 29 -5.92 0.93 -3.85
C SER A 29 -5.61 0.81 -2.37
N VAL A 30 -5.68 -0.42 -1.86
CA VAL A 30 -5.33 -0.76 -0.47
C VAL A 30 -3.84 -1.06 -0.30
N TYR A 31 -3.07 -1.04 -1.40
CA TYR A 31 -1.62 -1.25 -1.38
C TYR A 31 -0.90 -0.33 -2.38
N LEU A 32 0.44 -0.33 -2.34
CA LEU A 32 1.29 0.41 -3.26
C LEU A 32 1.02 0.04 -4.72
N THR A 33 0.94 1.06 -5.57
CA THR A 33 0.81 0.93 -7.03
C THR A 33 1.84 1.81 -7.71
N SER A 34 2.05 1.65 -9.03
CA SER A 34 2.91 2.56 -9.79
C SER A 34 2.41 4.02 -9.77
N SER A 35 1.12 4.23 -9.54
CA SER A 35 0.50 5.55 -9.37
C SER A 35 0.55 6.10 -7.94
N SER A 36 1.04 5.32 -6.96
CA SER A 36 1.12 5.78 -5.58
C SER A 36 2.14 6.93 -5.45
N PRO A 37 1.86 7.96 -4.63
CA PRO A 37 2.84 9.00 -4.36
C PRO A 37 4.13 8.43 -3.78
N LEU A 38 5.27 9.03 -4.15
CA LEU A 38 6.57 8.62 -3.60
C LEU A 38 6.62 8.66 -2.06
N SER A 39 5.85 9.54 -1.42
CA SER A 39 5.71 9.59 0.04
C SER A 39 5.09 8.32 0.62
N GLU A 40 4.14 7.69 -0.09
CA GLU A 40 3.53 6.42 0.33
C GLU A 40 4.56 5.29 0.23
N HIS A 41 5.31 5.21 -0.87
CA HIS A 41 6.41 4.24 -1.01
C HIS A 41 7.46 4.38 0.10
N LYS A 42 7.84 5.62 0.45
CA LYS A 42 8.76 5.90 1.55
C LYS A 42 8.18 5.50 2.91
N ALA A 43 6.90 5.75 3.16
CA ALA A 43 6.27 5.37 4.42
C ALA A 43 6.31 3.85 4.64
N TYR A 44 5.98 3.07 3.62
CA TYR A 44 6.07 1.61 3.66
C TYR A 44 7.50 1.11 3.87
N LEU A 45 8.48 1.68 3.15
CA LEU A 45 9.89 1.33 3.33
C LEU A 45 10.37 1.64 4.76
N ASN A 46 10.05 2.83 5.28
CA ASN A 46 10.43 3.24 6.63
C ASN A 46 9.81 2.33 7.69
N GLN A 47 8.55 1.91 7.51
CA GLN A 47 7.88 0.98 8.41
C GLN A 47 8.57 -0.38 8.39
N PHE A 48 8.84 -0.93 7.20
CA PHE A 48 9.58 -2.17 7.04
C PHE A 48 10.97 -2.11 7.70
N GLN A 49 11.73 -1.05 7.44
CA GLN A 49 13.05 -0.84 8.04
C GLN A 49 12.98 -0.82 9.57
N THR A 50 12.01 -0.08 10.12
CA THR A 50 11.79 0.01 11.57
C THR A 50 11.44 -1.34 12.19
N ASP A 51 10.49 -2.05 11.58
CA ASP A 51 9.98 -3.32 12.09
C ASP A 51 11.04 -4.43 11.97
N PHE A 52 11.74 -4.50 10.84
CA PHE A 52 12.76 -5.50 10.60
C PHE A 52 14.01 -5.28 11.47
N MET A 53 14.44 -4.02 11.64
CA MET A 53 15.51 -3.68 12.58
C MET A 53 15.14 -4.03 14.02
N THR A 54 13.89 -3.73 14.42
CA THR A 54 13.39 -4.10 15.76
C THR A 54 13.38 -5.61 15.93
N PHE A 55 12.93 -6.36 14.93
CA PHE A 55 12.98 -7.83 14.91
C PHE A 55 14.41 -8.34 15.11
N LEU A 56 15.36 -7.86 14.31
CA LEU A 56 16.77 -8.29 14.41
C LEU A 56 17.38 -7.96 15.77
N ARG A 57 17.10 -6.77 16.32
CA ARG A 57 17.54 -6.38 17.67
C ARG A 57 17.01 -7.35 18.72
N MET A 58 15.71 -7.62 18.73
CA MET A 58 15.12 -8.58 19.69
C MET A 58 15.74 -9.98 19.54
N ARG A 59 15.94 -10.45 18.31
CA ARG A 59 16.57 -11.75 18.10
C ARG A 59 18.04 -11.77 18.51
N SER A 60 18.76 -10.67 18.42
CA SER A 60 20.16 -10.60 18.85
C SER A 60 20.33 -10.83 20.36
N GLU A 61 19.34 -10.44 21.16
CA GLU A 61 19.34 -10.65 22.62
C GLU A 61 19.01 -12.11 23.00
N GLU A 62 18.22 -12.79 22.17
CA GLU A 62 17.79 -14.18 22.39
C GLU A 62 18.76 -15.21 21.81
N MET A 63 19.58 -14.81 20.83
CA MET A 63 20.43 -15.72 20.08
C MET A 63 21.68 -16.09 20.87
N VAL A 64 21.99 -17.39 20.91
CA VAL A 64 23.25 -17.88 21.48
C VAL A 64 24.45 -17.42 20.65
N SER A 65 25.63 -17.33 21.28
CA SER A 65 26.88 -17.05 20.55
C SER A 65 27.10 -18.05 19.42
N SER A 66 27.42 -17.54 18.22
CA SER A 66 27.56 -18.32 16.98
C SER A 66 26.27 -19.04 16.51
N GLY A 67 25.12 -18.64 17.04
CA GLY A 67 23.81 -19.04 16.54
C GLY A 67 23.60 -18.55 15.10
N HIS A 68 22.82 -19.31 14.33
CA HIS A 68 22.47 -18.95 12.96
C HIS A 68 20.96 -18.73 12.87
N MET A 69 20.56 -17.79 12.02
CA MET A 69 19.17 -17.53 11.72
C MET A 69 18.96 -17.68 10.22
N VAL A 70 17.91 -18.42 9.84
CA VAL A 70 17.48 -18.57 8.46
C VAL A 70 16.12 -17.90 8.33
N LEU A 71 16.02 -16.87 7.50
CA LEU A 71 14.80 -16.10 7.25
C LEU A 71 14.36 -16.32 5.81
N THR A 72 13.06 -16.56 5.61
CA THR A 72 12.43 -16.60 4.29
C THR A 72 11.35 -15.54 4.24
N LEU A 73 11.45 -14.62 3.28
CA LEU A 73 10.54 -13.49 3.11
C LEU A 73 9.93 -13.53 1.71
N ILE A 74 8.69 -13.06 1.58
CA ILE A 74 8.15 -12.67 0.28
C ILE A 74 8.82 -11.35 -0.07
N GLY A 75 9.57 -11.34 -1.16
CA GLY A 75 10.26 -10.15 -1.65
C GLY A 75 10.03 -9.97 -3.14
N ARG A 76 10.61 -8.90 -3.66
CA ARG A 76 10.54 -8.54 -5.08
C ARG A 76 11.92 -8.55 -5.72
N LYS A 77 11.96 -8.75 -7.04
CA LYS A 77 13.21 -8.58 -7.79
C LYS A 77 13.56 -7.11 -7.88
N THR A 78 14.86 -6.81 -7.84
CA THR A 78 15.36 -5.49 -8.25
C THR A 78 15.21 -5.39 -9.77
N LEU A 79 14.18 -4.69 -10.23
CA LEU A 79 13.96 -4.34 -11.64
C LEU A 79 14.40 -2.89 -11.88
N ASP A 80 14.48 -2.49 -13.15
CA ASP A 80 14.79 -1.11 -13.54
C ASP A 80 13.78 -0.10 -12.95
N ASP A 81 12.55 -0.53 -12.70
CA ASP A 81 11.54 0.24 -11.97
C ASP A 81 11.45 -0.21 -10.49
N PRO A 82 11.97 0.60 -9.54
CA PRO A 82 11.90 0.31 -8.12
C PRO A 82 10.47 0.42 -7.56
N LEU A 83 9.51 0.94 -8.31
CA LEU A 83 8.09 1.03 -7.92
C LEU A 83 7.28 -0.15 -8.43
N HIS A 84 7.83 -0.98 -9.32
CA HIS A 84 7.17 -2.20 -9.76
C HIS A 84 7.03 -3.20 -8.59
N ARG A 85 5.88 -3.88 -8.54
CA ARG A 85 5.48 -4.80 -7.47
C ARG A 85 4.99 -6.12 -8.09
N ASP A 86 5.93 -6.99 -8.43
CA ASP A 86 5.68 -8.25 -9.15
C ASP A 86 5.11 -9.36 -8.25
N CYS A 87 5.41 -9.35 -6.95
CA CYS A 87 4.96 -10.40 -6.03
C CYS A 87 3.58 -10.14 -5.38
N CYS A 88 3.03 -8.94 -5.57
CA CYS A 88 1.86 -8.45 -4.82
C CYS A 88 0.55 -8.39 -5.63
N HIS A 89 0.47 -9.05 -6.80
CA HIS A 89 -0.71 -8.99 -7.67
C HIS A 89 -2.03 -9.37 -6.98
N TRP A 90 -1.99 -10.24 -5.97
CA TRP A 90 -3.16 -10.61 -5.18
C TRP A 90 -3.75 -9.43 -4.39
N LEU A 91 -2.93 -8.42 -4.03
CA LEU A 91 -3.39 -7.18 -3.40
C LEU A 91 -4.12 -6.25 -4.38
N THR A 92 -3.80 -6.35 -5.67
CA THR A 92 -4.59 -5.69 -6.72
C THR A 92 -5.97 -6.33 -6.80
N LEU A 93 -6.06 -7.66 -6.81
CA LEU A 93 -7.36 -8.37 -6.80
C LEU A 93 -8.19 -8.03 -5.57
N LEU A 94 -7.55 -7.92 -4.40
CA LEU A 94 -8.21 -7.46 -3.18
C LEU A 94 -8.73 -6.03 -3.31
N SER A 95 -7.93 -5.12 -3.86
CA SER A 95 -8.32 -3.72 -4.10
C SER A 95 -9.53 -3.64 -5.03
N ASP A 96 -9.51 -4.40 -6.12
CA ASP A 96 -10.59 -4.45 -7.11
C ASP A 96 -11.87 -5.01 -6.48
N SER A 97 -11.78 -6.11 -5.75
CA SER A 97 -12.93 -6.71 -5.05
C SER A 97 -13.54 -5.74 -4.03
N LEU A 98 -12.71 -4.96 -3.33
CA LEU A 98 -13.20 -3.94 -2.39
C LEU A 98 -13.84 -2.75 -3.10
N CYS A 99 -13.36 -2.39 -4.30
CA CYS A 99 -14.01 -1.39 -5.14
C CYS A 99 -15.39 -1.86 -5.61
N ASP A 100 -15.53 -3.12 -6.00
CA ASP A 100 -16.82 -3.72 -6.38
C ASP A 100 -17.81 -3.67 -5.20
N LEU A 101 -17.36 -4.02 -3.98
CA LEU A 101 -18.21 -3.92 -2.78
C LEU A 101 -18.61 -2.47 -2.44
N VAL A 102 -17.78 -1.49 -2.79
CA VAL A 102 -18.14 -0.06 -2.65
C VAL A 102 -19.16 0.34 -3.70
N PHE A 103 -19.02 -0.15 -4.93
CA PHE A 103 -19.97 0.07 -6.01
C PHE A 103 -21.35 -0.52 -5.69
N GLU A 104 -21.37 -1.70 -5.08
CA GLU A 104 -22.59 -2.35 -4.57
C GLU A 104 -23.14 -1.71 -3.28
N ALA A 105 -22.51 -0.63 -2.78
CA ALA A 105 -22.85 0.05 -1.54
C ALA A 105 -22.85 -0.84 -0.29
N LEU A 106 -22.11 -1.95 -0.32
CA LEU A 106 -21.94 -2.87 0.81
C LEU A 106 -20.85 -2.39 1.78
N VAL A 107 -19.89 -1.61 1.29
CA VAL A 107 -18.82 -1.01 2.08
C VAL A 107 -18.69 0.48 1.74
N SER A 108 -18.33 1.32 2.72
CA SER A 108 -18.11 2.74 2.45
C SER A 108 -16.76 2.97 1.75
N ALA A 109 -16.77 3.85 0.74
CA ALA A 109 -15.55 4.25 0.03
C ALA A 109 -14.46 4.77 0.98
N SER A 110 -14.84 5.57 1.98
CA SER A 110 -13.92 6.11 2.99
C SER A 110 -13.19 5.03 3.81
N LYS A 111 -13.84 3.88 4.04
CA LYS A 111 -13.25 2.78 4.79
C LYS A 111 -12.25 2.02 3.95
N VAL A 112 -12.54 1.81 2.67
CA VAL A 112 -11.59 1.18 1.74
C VAL A 112 -10.41 2.11 1.45
N SER A 113 -10.64 3.41 1.27
CA SER A 113 -9.58 4.37 0.96
C SER A 113 -8.59 4.59 2.11
N SER A 114 -9.08 4.49 3.36
CA SER A 114 -8.24 4.59 4.57
C SER A 114 -7.55 3.27 4.93
N PHE A 115 -8.03 2.14 4.40
CA PHE A 115 -7.43 0.85 4.66
C PHE A 115 -6.18 0.65 3.81
N LYS A 116 -5.06 0.34 4.47
CA LYS A 116 -3.77 0.05 3.86
C LYS A 116 -3.25 -1.26 4.40
N VAL A 117 -2.86 -2.17 3.52
CA VAL A 117 -2.36 -3.49 3.92
C VAL A 117 -0.97 -3.32 4.56
N PRO A 118 -0.75 -3.78 5.81
CA PRO A 118 0.53 -3.63 6.51
C PRO A 118 1.52 -4.71 6.05
N PHE A 119 1.86 -4.69 4.77
CA PHE A 119 2.77 -5.63 4.14
C PHE A 119 3.80 -4.83 3.34
N TYR A 120 5.02 -5.34 3.23
CA TYR A 120 6.03 -4.77 2.35
C TYR A 120 6.84 -5.90 1.74
N ASP A 121 7.04 -5.83 0.43
CA ASP A 121 7.88 -6.73 -0.33
C ASP A 121 9.26 -6.11 -0.56
N PRO A 122 10.24 -6.35 0.31
CA PRO A 122 11.56 -5.78 0.13
C PRO A 122 12.30 -6.44 -1.03
N ASN A 123 13.21 -5.70 -1.64
CA ASN A 123 14.22 -6.28 -2.51
C ASN A 123 15.47 -6.70 -1.72
N GLY A 124 16.37 -7.44 -2.37
CA GLY A 124 17.57 -7.97 -1.72
C GLY A 124 18.54 -6.90 -1.19
N GLU A 125 18.59 -5.72 -1.81
CA GLU A 125 19.46 -4.63 -1.36
C GLU A 125 18.89 -3.92 -0.13
N GLU A 126 17.58 -3.66 -0.09
CA GLU A 126 16.89 -3.11 1.09
C GLU A 126 17.11 -3.99 2.33
N VAL A 127 17.04 -5.32 2.17
CA VAL A 127 17.31 -6.27 3.27
C VAL A 127 18.78 -6.23 3.70
N LYS A 128 19.73 -6.23 2.76
CA LYS A 128 21.16 -6.19 3.06
C LYS A 128 21.56 -4.89 3.77
N GLU A 129 20.96 -3.77 3.40
CA GLU A 129 21.22 -2.48 4.03
C GLU A 129 20.85 -2.52 5.51
N ILE A 130 19.69 -3.10 5.86
CA ILE A 130 19.26 -3.22 7.26
C ILE A 130 20.18 -4.17 8.05
N ILE A 131 20.58 -5.30 7.48
CA ILE A 131 21.42 -6.30 8.17
C ILE A 131 22.85 -5.77 8.43
N ARG A 132 23.35 -4.86 7.59
CA ARG A 132 24.70 -4.30 7.73
C ARG A 132 24.79 -3.14 8.74
N ASN A 133 23.66 -2.53 9.09
CA ASN A 133 23.57 -1.45 10.07
C ASN A 133 23.57 -2.00 11.50
#